data_AF-A0AAJ1F6G0-F1
#
_entry.id   AF-A0AAJ1F6G0-F1
#
_cell.length_a   1.000
_cell.length_b   1.000
_cell.length_c   1.000
_cell.angle_alpha   90.00
_cell.angle_beta   90.00
_cell.angle_gamma   90.00
#
_symmetry.space_group_name_H-M   'P 1'
#
loop_
_entity.id
_entity.type
_entity.pdbx_description
1 polymer ?
#
loop_
_entity_poly.entity_id
_entity_poly.type
_entity_poly.pdbx_seq_one_letter_code
_entity_poly.pdbx_strand_id
1 'polypeptide(L)'
;MTKALLLIDIQNGFCPGGNLPVADGDKVVPVANALMASGRYTLIVASQDWHPANHGSFASQHPGKTPFELGELSGQPQMMWPDHCVQGTSDAEFHPDLDTSAIDYVQRKGQDPAVDSYSAFRDNDRSALTGLHSYLQENGVSEVDIMGLATDYCVKFSVLDALDMLPDVTVRFIEDGSRGIDPEGVKAAIAEMKASGAEIVSSADIIV
;
A
#
# COMPACT_ATOMS: atom_id res chain seq x y z
N MET A 1 -23.71 4.97 5.85
CA MET A 1 -22.34 5.48 5.97
C MET A 1 -21.43 4.31 5.63
N THR A 2 -20.60 4.47 4.60
CA THR A 2 -19.82 3.36 4.01
C THR A 2 -18.53 3.21 4.81
N LYS A 3 -18.26 1.99 5.27
CA LYS A 3 -16.98 1.63 5.88
C LYS A 3 -16.18 0.80 4.87
N ALA A 4 -14.97 1.28 4.56
CA ALA A 4 -14.09 0.68 3.57
C ALA A 4 -12.92 -0.06 4.22
N LEU A 5 -12.52 -1.19 3.64
CA LEU A 5 -11.22 -1.82 3.88
C LEU A 5 -10.32 -1.51 2.68
N LEU A 6 -9.14 -0.95 2.93
CA LEU A 6 -8.13 -0.69 1.92
C LEU A 6 -6.94 -1.63 2.13
N LEU A 7 -6.80 -2.59 1.21
CA LEU A 7 -5.73 -3.58 1.18
C LEU A 7 -4.57 -3.04 0.33
N ILE A 8 -3.45 -2.73 0.95
CA ILE A 8 -2.28 -2.17 0.28
C ILE A 8 -1.36 -3.29 -0.19
N ASP A 9 -1.24 -3.43 -1.52
CA ASP A 9 -0.16 -4.15 -2.22
C ASP A 9 0.10 -5.57 -1.69
N ILE A 10 -0.95 -6.36 -1.45
CA ILE A 10 -0.83 -7.79 -1.07
C ILE A 10 -0.51 -8.61 -2.33
N GLN A 11 0.66 -8.35 -2.92
CA GLN A 11 1.15 -8.91 -4.18
C GLN A 11 2.28 -9.91 -3.95
N ASN A 12 2.47 -10.81 -4.92
CA ASN A 12 3.55 -11.80 -4.90
C ASN A 12 4.92 -11.16 -4.68
N GLY A 13 5.20 -10.04 -5.34
CA GLY A 13 6.47 -9.34 -5.28
C GLY A 13 6.89 -8.90 -3.88
N PHE A 14 5.91 -8.64 -3.01
CA PHE A 14 6.15 -8.23 -1.63
C PHE A 14 6.05 -9.37 -0.61
N CYS A 15 5.72 -10.59 -1.04
CA CYS A 15 5.66 -11.77 -0.19
C CYS A 15 6.92 -12.65 -0.35
N PRO A 16 7.21 -13.56 0.60
CA PRO A 16 8.34 -14.49 0.49
C PRO A 16 8.35 -15.26 -0.84
N GLY A 17 9.46 -15.14 -1.58
CA GLY A 17 9.62 -15.73 -2.91
C GLY A 17 9.43 -14.75 -4.08
N GLY A 18 8.88 -13.56 -3.82
CA GLY A 18 8.83 -12.45 -4.78
C GLY A 18 10.14 -11.69 -4.93
N ASN A 19 10.14 -10.65 -5.77
CA ASN A 19 11.33 -9.87 -6.09
C ASN A 19 11.74 -8.84 -5.03
N LEU A 20 10.80 -8.36 -4.20
CA LEU A 20 11.03 -7.42 -3.09
C LEU A 20 10.34 -7.92 -1.81
N PRO A 21 10.72 -9.10 -1.31
CA PRO A 21 9.96 -9.78 -0.27
C PRO A 21 10.06 -9.04 1.07
N VAL A 22 8.90 -8.72 1.64
CA VAL A 22 8.76 -8.33 3.05
C VAL A 22 8.81 -9.58 3.90
N ALA A 23 9.58 -9.56 5.00
CA ALA A 23 9.68 -10.69 5.91
C ALA A 23 8.30 -11.05 6.47
N ASP A 24 7.91 -12.32 6.36
CA ASP A 24 6.58 -12.83 6.72
C ASP A 24 5.42 -12.05 6.09
N GLY A 25 5.65 -11.42 4.92
CA GLY A 25 4.64 -10.59 4.24
C GLY A 25 3.37 -11.36 3.86
N ASP A 26 3.47 -12.67 3.60
CA ASP A 26 2.33 -13.56 3.36
C ASP A 26 1.38 -13.68 4.56
N LYS A 27 1.85 -13.40 5.78
CA LYS A 27 1.03 -13.51 7.00
C LYS A 27 -0.06 -12.44 7.11
N VAL A 28 -0.06 -11.42 6.26
CA VAL A 28 -1.17 -10.46 6.16
C VAL A 28 -2.40 -11.06 5.49
N VAL A 29 -2.21 -12.08 4.63
CA VAL A 29 -3.28 -12.64 3.78
C VAL A 29 -4.42 -13.27 4.60
N PRO A 30 -4.16 -14.12 5.62
CA PRO A 30 -5.24 -14.66 6.45
C PRO A 30 -6.02 -13.57 7.20
N VAL A 31 -5.36 -12.49 7.61
CA VAL A 31 -5.98 -11.35 8.30
C VAL A 31 -6.89 -10.58 7.33
N ALA A 32 -6.41 -10.30 6.11
CA ALA A 32 -7.19 -9.65 5.06
C ALA A 32 -8.46 -10.45 4.75
N ASN A 33 -8.32 -11.76 4.51
CA ASN A 33 -9.45 -12.64 4.21
C ASN A 33 -10.48 -12.67 5.36
N ALA A 34 -10.01 -12.73 6.61
CA ALA A 34 -10.90 -12.72 7.78
C ALA A 34 -11.66 -11.39 7.91
N LEU A 35 -10.99 -10.25 7.67
CA LEU A 35 -11.60 -8.93 7.69
C LEU A 35 -12.62 -8.76 6.56
N MET A 36 -12.30 -9.18 5.34
CA MET A 36 -13.24 -9.16 4.22
C MET A 36 -14.49 -10.02 4.51
N ALA A 37 -14.31 -11.21 5.10
CA ALA A 37 -15.40 -12.13 5.43
C ALA A 37 -16.22 -11.72 6.66
N SER A 38 -15.77 -10.74 7.46
CA SER A 38 -16.39 -10.35 8.73
C SER A 38 -17.76 -9.69 8.59
N GLY A 39 -18.12 -9.20 7.40
CA GLY A 39 -19.34 -8.42 7.17
C GLY A 39 -19.31 -7.00 7.76
N ARG A 40 -18.13 -6.53 8.22
CA ARG A 40 -17.95 -5.19 8.81
C ARG A 40 -17.72 -4.10 7.77
N TYR A 41 -17.42 -4.48 6.54
CA TYR A 41 -17.09 -3.58 5.43
C TYR A 41 -18.14 -3.70 4.34
N THR A 42 -18.52 -2.56 3.77
CA THR A 42 -19.44 -2.47 2.63
C THR A 42 -18.73 -2.14 1.32
N LEU A 43 -17.43 -1.86 1.41
CA LEU A 43 -16.55 -1.59 0.26
C LEU A 43 -15.17 -2.16 0.57
N ILE A 44 -14.65 -3.01 -0.31
CA ILE A 44 -13.29 -3.55 -0.25
C ILE A 44 -12.51 -3.00 -1.44
N VAL A 45 -11.46 -2.26 -1.16
CA VAL A 45 -10.55 -1.71 -2.17
C VAL A 45 -9.18 -2.33 -1.98
N ALA A 46 -8.50 -2.66 -3.08
CA ALA A 46 -7.09 -3.00 -3.05
C ALA A 46 -6.27 -2.00 -3.85
N SER A 47 -5.06 -1.71 -3.41
CA SER A 47 -4.05 -1.11 -4.29
C SER A 47 -3.17 -2.19 -4.91
N GLN A 48 -2.56 -1.85 -6.04
CA GLN A 48 -1.63 -2.72 -6.74
C GLN A 48 -0.49 -1.85 -7.31
N ASP A 49 0.74 -2.11 -6.89
CA ASP A 49 1.91 -1.59 -7.60
C ASP A 49 1.97 -2.21 -8.98
N TRP A 50 2.15 -1.36 -9.99
CA TRP A 50 1.97 -1.74 -11.38
C TRP A 50 2.99 -1.03 -12.28
N HIS A 51 4.26 -1.30 -12.04
CA HIS A 51 5.37 -0.58 -12.65
C HIS A 51 5.66 -1.04 -14.08
N PRO A 52 5.85 -0.14 -15.05
CA PRO A 52 6.41 -0.52 -16.34
C PRO A 52 7.83 -1.08 -16.15
N ALA A 53 8.28 -1.96 -17.06
CA ALA A 53 9.59 -2.61 -16.93
C ALA A 53 10.79 -1.62 -16.92
N ASN A 54 10.58 -0.39 -17.38
CA ASN A 54 11.56 0.69 -17.38
C ASN A 54 11.30 1.74 -16.28
N HIS A 55 10.58 1.38 -15.21
CA HIS A 55 10.26 2.32 -14.15
C HIS A 55 11.51 2.84 -13.44
N GLY A 56 11.59 4.15 -13.25
CA GLY A 56 12.79 4.82 -12.76
C GLY A 56 13.10 4.57 -11.28
N SER A 57 12.19 3.97 -10.50
CA SER A 57 12.50 3.53 -9.14
C SER A 57 13.38 2.28 -9.10
N PHE A 58 13.54 1.56 -10.22
CA PHE A 58 14.36 0.34 -10.26
C PHE A 58 15.84 0.65 -10.41
N ALA A 59 16.67 0.06 -9.55
CA ALA A 59 18.12 0.17 -9.61
C ALA A 59 18.69 -0.29 -10.98
N SER A 60 18.04 -1.23 -11.66
CA SER A 60 18.44 -1.72 -12.99
C SER A 60 18.42 -0.63 -14.07
N GLN A 61 17.64 0.44 -13.89
CA GLN A 61 17.57 1.57 -14.83
C GLN A 61 18.72 2.57 -14.64
N HIS A 62 19.52 2.43 -13.57
CA HIS A 62 20.54 3.40 -13.19
C HIS A 62 21.93 2.74 -13.12
N PRO A 63 22.80 2.95 -14.12
CA PRO A 63 24.14 2.37 -14.14
C PRO A 63 24.94 2.67 -12.87
N GLY A 64 25.40 1.62 -12.18
CA GLY A 64 26.21 1.72 -10.97
C GLY A 64 25.43 1.91 -9.67
N LYS A 65 24.09 1.92 -9.70
CA LYS A 65 23.26 1.85 -8.49
C LYS A 65 22.98 0.42 -8.10
N THR A 66 22.77 0.21 -6.80
CA THR A 66 22.29 -1.08 -6.27
C THR A 66 20.95 -0.88 -5.56
N PRO A 67 20.11 -1.95 -5.46
CA PRO A 67 18.90 -1.89 -4.66
C PRO A 67 19.17 -1.45 -3.22
N PHE A 68 18.19 -0.78 -2.61
CA PHE A 68 18.20 -0.20 -1.27
C PHE A 68 19.18 0.98 -1.07
N GLU A 69 19.66 1.57 -2.17
CA GLU A 69 20.41 2.83 -2.13
C GLU A 69 19.51 4.04 -2.37
N LEU A 70 19.77 5.13 -1.64
CA LEU A 70 19.17 6.41 -1.96
C LEU A 70 19.81 6.98 -3.24
N GLY A 71 18.98 7.25 -4.23
CA GLY A 71 19.32 7.90 -5.49
C GLY A 71 18.42 9.10 -5.77
N GLU A 72 18.33 9.44 -7.05
CA GLU A 72 17.49 10.53 -7.54
C GLU A 72 16.66 10.02 -8.72
N LEU A 73 15.38 10.39 -8.75
CA LEU A 73 14.48 10.19 -9.87
C LEU A 73 13.83 11.54 -10.20
N SER A 74 14.02 12.01 -11.44
CA SER A 74 13.46 13.29 -11.91
C SER A 74 13.77 14.50 -11.02
N GLY A 75 14.92 14.51 -10.35
CA GLY A 75 15.33 15.61 -9.46
C GLY A 75 14.88 15.44 -7.99
N GLN A 76 14.18 14.35 -7.66
CA GLN A 76 13.71 14.07 -6.30
C GLN A 76 14.44 12.86 -5.67
N PRO A 77 14.65 12.85 -4.34
CA PRO A 77 15.21 11.69 -3.65
C PRO A 77 14.34 10.43 -3.85
N GLN A 78 14.95 9.32 -4.25
CA GLN A 78 14.25 8.07 -4.52
C GLN A 78 15.03 6.88 -3.97
N MET A 79 14.35 6.00 -3.22
CA MET A 79 14.92 4.70 -2.87
C MET A 79 14.97 3.84 -4.13
N MET A 80 16.14 3.33 -4.47
CA MET A 80 16.30 2.45 -5.63
C MET A 80 15.92 1.02 -5.23
N TRP A 81 14.95 0.44 -5.91
CA TRP A 81 14.41 -0.89 -5.60
C TRP A 81 14.95 -1.95 -6.58
N PRO A 82 14.92 -3.24 -6.22
CA PRO A 82 14.98 -4.28 -7.25
C PRO A 82 13.77 -4.14 -8.19
N ASP A 83 13.86 -4.64 -9.41
CA ASP A 83 12.72 -4.71 -10.33
C ASP A 83 11.62 -5.57 -9.71
N HIS A 84 10.46 -5.00 -9.46
CA HIS A 84 9.35 -5.66 -8.78
C HIS A 84 8.01 -5.19 -9.34
N CYS A 85 6.97 -5.99 -9.15
CA CYS A 85 5.60 -5.69 -9.52
C CYS A 85 5.47 -5.15 -10.97
N VAL A 86 6.27 -5.70 -11.88
CA VAL A 86 6.28 -5.29 -13.29
C VAL A 86 4.97 -5.70 -13.96
N GLN A 87 4.37 -4.78 -14.73
CA GLN A 87 3.07 -4.98 -15.35
C GLN A 87 2.97 -6.31 -16.11
N GLY A 88 1.93 -7.09 -15.80
CA GLY A 88 1.64 -8.36 -16.46
C GLY A 88 2.55 -9.53 -16.09
N THR A 89 3.44 -9.36 -15.11
CA THR A 89 4.24 -10.46 -14.54
C THR A 89 3.54 -11.09 -13.34
N SER A 90 3.91 -12.34 -13.02
CA SER A 90 3.41 -13.02 -11.82
C SER A 90 3.80 -12.29 -10.53
N ASP A 91 4.91 -11.56 -10.52
CA ASP A 91 5.37 -10.76 -9.38
C ASP A 91 4.36 -9.65 -9.03
N ALA A 92 3.67 -9.11 -10.03
CA ALA A 92 2.66 -8.06 -9.86
C ALA A 92 1.26 -8.58 -9.52
N GLU A 93 1.01 -9.89 -9.64
CA GLU A 93 -0.27 -10.48 -9.27
C GLU A 93 -0.48 -10.42 -7.75
N PHE A 94 -1.75 -10.37 -7.32
CA PHE A 94 -2.08 -10.54 -5.90
C PHE A 94 -1.60 -11.90 -5.40
N HIS A 95 -1.27 -11.99 -4.11
CA HIS A 95 -0.89 -13.26 -3.50
C HIS A 95 -1.98 -14.32 -3.74
N PRO A 96 -1.65 -15.56 -4.16
CA PRO A 96 -2.63 -16.56 -4.60
C PRO A 96 -3.65 -16.97 -3.54
N ASP A 97 -3.29 -16.83 -2.26
CA ASP A 97 -4.19 -17.15 -1.14
C ASP A 97 -5.11 -15.98 -0.74
N LEU A 98 -4.97 -14.80 -1.34
CA LEU A 98 -5.86 -13.66 -1.11
C LEU A 98 -7.18 -13.88 -1.86
N ASP A 99 -8.32 -13.74 -1.16
CA ASP A 99 -9.64 -13.85 -1.79
C ASP A 99 -9.96 -12.59 -2.60
N THR A 100 -9.45 -12.55 -3.82
CA THR A 100 -9.66 -11.42 -4.74
C THR A 100 -11.11 -11.29 -5.22
N SER A 101 -11.96 -12.30 -5.01
CA SER A 101 -13.38 -12.23 -5.40
C SER A 101 -14.20 -11.29 -4.54
N ALA A 102 -13.70 -10.96 -3.34
CA ALA A 102 -14.30 -10.02 -2.42
C ALA A 102 -13.88 -8.56 -2.66
N ILE A 103 -12.97 -8.28 -3.60
CA ILE A 103 -12.46 -6.94 -3.90
C ILE A 103 -13.38 -6.24 -4.90
N ASP A 104 -13.91 -5.08 -4.53
CA ASP A 104 -14.82 -4.29 -5.37
C ASP A 104 -14.07 -3.41 -6.37
N TYR A 105 -12.87 -2.92 -6.00
CA TYR A 105 -12.06 -2.04 -6.83
C TYR A 105 -10.57 -2.23 -6.61
N VAL A 106 -9.81 -2.15 -7.70
CA VAL A 106 -8.35 -2.20 -7.68
C VAL A 106 -7.79 -0.89 -8.19
N GLN A 107 -7.13 -0.13 -7.31
CA GLN A 107 -6.39 1.07 -7.67
C GLN A 107 -4.93 0.71 -8.01
N ARG A 108 -4.56 0.82 -9.28
CA ARG A 108 -3.16 0.70 -9.68
C ARG A 108 -2.39 1.99 -9.45
N LYS A 109 -1.13 1.87 -9.03
CA LYS A 109 -0.20 2.97 -8.78
C LYS A 109 1.20 2.65 -9.35
N GLY A 110 2.08 3.66 -9.42
CA GLY A 110 3.46 3.50 -9.89
C GLY A 110 3.61 3.28 -11.39
N GLN A 111 2.65 3.75 -12.20
CA GLN A 111 2.62 3.47 -13.65
C GLN A 111 3.47 4.44 -14.49
N ASP A 112 3.80 5.62 -13.96
CA ASP A 112 4.63 6.61 -14.65
C ASP A 112 6.11 6.28 -14.40
N PRO A 113 6.93 6.00 -15.44
CA PRO A 113 8.34 5.66 -15.24
C PRO A 113 9.17 6.79 -14.62
N ALA A 114 8.69 8.03 -14.63
CA ALA A 114 9.43 9.20 -14.15
C ALA A 114 9.12 9.57 -12.69
N VAL A 115 8.08 8.98 -12.06
CA VAL A 115 7.71 9.27 -10.68
C VAL A 115 7.17 8.02 -9.98
N ASP A 116 7.69 7.75 -8.80
CA ASP A 116 7.22 6.63 -7.98
C ASP A 116 5.95 7.01 -7.20
N SER A 117 5.21 6.01 -6.71
CA SER A 117 3.93 6.24 -6.04
C SER A 117 3.72 5.21 -4.93
N TYR A 118 4.25 5.49 -3.74
CA TYR A 118 4.01 4.64 -2.58
C TYR A 118 2.56 4.72 -2.11
N SER A 119 2.02 5.94 -2.05
CA SER A 119 0.64 6.15 -1.66
C SER A 119 -0.32 5.65 -2.73
N ALA A 120 -1.41 5.02 -2.30
CA ALA A 120 -2.52 4.67 -3.18
C ALA A 120 -3.35 5.89 -3.61
N PHE A 121 -3.08 7.09 -3.09
CA PHE A 121 -3.84 8.32 -3.35
C PHE A 121 -3.18 9.30 -4.34
N ARG A 122 -1.85 9.43 -4.29
CA ARG A 122 -1.06 10.32 -5.14
C ARG A 122 0.38 9.84 -5.29
N ASP A 123 1.07 10.35 -6.29
CA ASP A 123 2.49 10.09 -6.50
C ASP A 123 3.38 10.69 -5.40
N ASN A 124 4.65 10.26 -5.35
CA ASN A 124 5.63 10.71 -4.35
C ASN A 124 5.90 12.23 -4.43
N ASP A 125 5.79 12.80 -5.62
CA ASP A 125 5.98 14.24 -5.88
C ASP A 125 4.74 15.07 -5.52
N ARG A 126 3.62 14.41 -5.19
CA ARG A 126 2.29 15.01 -4.95
C ARG A 126 1.78 15.85 -6.12
N SER A 127 2.21 15.51 -7.32
CA SER A 127 1.91 16.20 -8.57
C SER A 127 0.69 15.61 -9.27
N ALA A 128 0.42 14.32 -9.05
CA ALA A 128 -0.67 13.58 -9.69
C ALA A 128 -1.45 12.74 -8.67
N LEU A 129 -2.77 12.69 -8.86
CA LEU A 129 -3.67 11.83 -8.08
C LEU A 129 -3.89 10.49 -8.81
N THR A 130 -4.06 9.41 -8.05
CA THR A 130 -4.34 8.07 -8.60
C THR A 130 -5.81 7.88 -9.02
N GLY A 131 -6.71 8.64 -8.40
CA GLY A 131 -8.17 8.50 -8.50
C GLY A 131 -8.86 7.90 -7.27
N LEU A 132 -8.10 7.31 -6.33
CA LEU A 132 -8.67 6.65 -5.16
C LEU A 132 -9.47 7.60 -4.27
N HIS A 133 -8.98 8.83 -4.09
CA HIS A 133 -9.68 9.86 -3.32
C HIS A 133 -11.11 10.09 -3.84
N SER A 134 -11.24 10.36 -5.14
CA SER A 134 -12.54 10.59 -5.78
C SER A 134 -13.43 9.35 -5.68
N TYR A 135 -12.86 8.16 -5.90
CA TYR A 135 -13.59 6.90 -5.79
C TYR A 135 -14.19 6.68 -4.39
N LEU A 136 -13.42 6.90 -3.32
CA LEU A 136 -13.92 6.74 -1.95
C LEU A 136 -14.98 7.80 -1.60
N GLN A 137 -14.80 9.05 -2.04
CA GLN A 137 -15.79 10.11 -1.84
C GLN A 137 -17.12 9.82 -2.55
N GLU A 138 -17.07 9.39 -3.81
CA GLU A 138 -18.26 9.04 -4.60
C GLU A 138 -19.03 7.86 -4.00
N ASN A 139 -18.34 6.96 -3.30
CA ASN A 139 -18.94 5.84 -2.56
C ASN A 139 -19.38 6.21 -1.13
N GLY A 140 -19.28 7.48 -0.72
CA GLY A 140 -19.73 7.97 0.58
C GLY A 140 -19.01 7.32 1.76
N VAL A 141 -17.71 7.02 1.59
CA VAL A 141 -16.86 6.46 2.64
C VAL A 141 -16.72 7.46 3.78
N SER A 142 -17.01 7.01 5.00
CA SER A 142 -16.86 7.79 6.24
C SER A 142 -15.85 7.17 7.20
N GLU A 143 -15.49 5.90 7.00
CA GLU A 143 -14.43 5.21 7.73
C GLU A 143 -13.60 4.38 6.75
N VAL A 144 -12.28 4.42 6.87
CA VAL A 144 -11.36 3.57 6.11
C VAL A 144 -10.37 2.90 7.05
N ASP A 145 -10.34 1.57 6.99
CA ASP A 145 -9.34 0.75 7.68
C ASP A 145 -8.29 0.31 6.66
N ILE A 146 -7.02 0.53 6.97
CA ILE A 146 -5.91 0.34 6.03
C ILE A 146 -4.96 -0.72 6.59
N MET A 147 -4.60 -1.70 5.75
CA MET A 147 -3.65 -2.77 6.08
C MET A 147 -2.85 -3.18 4.85
N GLY A 148 -1.77 -3.94 5.02
CA GLY A 148 -1.05 -4.56 3.91
C GLY A 148 0.47 -4.40 3.99
N LEU A 149 1.11 -4.16 2.84
CA LEU A 149 2.55 -4.14 2.67
C LEU A 149 3.03 -2.89 1.92
N ALA A 150 4.18 -2.29 2.20
CA ALA A 150 4.95 -2.40 3.43
C ALA A 150 4.50 -1.31 4.43
N THR A 151 4.45 -1.64 5.73
CA THR A 151 4.05 -0.72 6.82
C THR A 151 4.80 0.61 6.78
N ASP A 152 6.10 0.59 6.50
CA ASP A 152 7.02 1.73 6.49
C ASP A 152 7.08 2.52 5.18
N TYR A 153 6.39 2.03 4.13
CA TYR A 153 6.27 2.66 2.81
C TYR A 153 4.80 2.78 2.40
N CYS A 154 4.33 1.95 1.47
CA CYS A 154 3.04 2.12 0.81
C CYS A 154 1.88 2.26 1.79
N VAL A 155 1.88 1.51 2.90
CA VAL A 155 0.86 1.62 3.94
C VAL A 155 0.96 2.97 4.64
N LYS A 156 2.14 3.34 5.15
CA LYS A 156 2.35 4.64 5.82
C LYS A 156 1.93 5.80 4.93
N PHE A 157 2.44 5.86 3.71
CA PHE A 157 2.13 6.96 2.80
C PHE A 157 0.64 7.01 2.46
N SER A 158 -0.02 5.85 2.27
CA SER A 158 -1.47 5.80 2.05
C SER A 158 -2.28 6.25 3.25
N VAL A 159 -1.88 5.89 4.48
CA VAL A 159 -2.54 6.36 5.71
C VAL A 159 -2.38 7.86 5.89
N LEU A 160 -1.18 8.40 5.69
CA LEU A 160 -0.91 9.84 5.81
C LEU A 160 -1.67 10.65 4.76
N ASP A 161 -1.74 10.16 3.52
CA ASP A 161 -2.52 10.83 2.48
C ASP A 161 -4.03 10.68 2.69
N ALA A 162 -4.51 9.55 3.22
CA ALA A 162 -5.91 9.43 3.62
C ALA A 162 -6.28 10.48 4.67
N LEU A 163 -5.44 10.69 5.69
CA LEU A 163 -5.64 11.73 6.71
C LEU A 163 -5.62 13.15 6.13
N ASP A 164 -4.69 13.44 5.22
CA ASP A 164 -4.53 14.75 4.58
C ASP A 164 -5.71 15.06 3.62
N MET A 165 -6.13 14.07 2.85
CA MET A 165 -7.04 14.26 1.72
C MET A 165 -8.50 13.94 2.06
N LEU A 166 -8.77 13.22 3.16
CA LEU A 166 -10.12 12.85 3.59
C LEU A 166 -10.39 13.34 5.02
N PRO A 167 -10.43 14.66 5.28
CA PRO A 167 -10.52 15.22 6.63
C PRO A 167 -11.80 14.84 7.40
N ASP A 168 -12.85 14.43 6.70
CA ASP A 168 -14.14 14.01 7.28
C ASP A 168 -14.26 12.47 7.43
N VAL A 169 -13.19 11.72 7.13
CA VAL A 169 -13.16 10.25 7.19
C VAL A 169 -12.32 9.80 8.38
N THR A 170 -12.85 8.87 9.18
CA THR A 170 -12.05 8.19 10.21
C THR A 170 -11.06 7.24 9.53
N VAL A 171 -9.76 7.46 9.75
CA VAL A 171 -8.69 6.62 9.21
C VAL A 171 -8.10 5.76 10.33
N ARG A 172 -8.11 4.44 10.15
CA ARG A 172 -7.49 3.50 11.08
C ARG A 172 -6.46 2.63 10.37
N PHE A 173 -5.34 2.40 11.03
CA PHE A 173 -4.30 1.48 10.59
C PHE A 173 -4.42 0.17 11.38
N ILE A 174 -4.50 -0.96 10.66
CA ILE A 174 -4.58 -2.30 11.24
C ILE A 174 -3.16 -2.88 11.37
N GLU A 175 -2.65 -2.90 12.59
CA GLU A 175 -1.24 -3.22 12.86
C GLU A 175 -0.91 -4.70 12.62
N ASP A 176 -1.72 -5.61 13.16
CA ASP A 176 -1.50 -7.06 13.02
C ASP A 176 -1.76 -7.57 11.58
N GLY A 177 -2.52 -6.80 10.80
CA GLY A 177 -2.74 -6.98 9.37
C GLY A 177 -1.65 -6.40 8.46
N SER A 178 -0.55 -5.87 9.01
CA SER A 178 0.48 -5.21 8.20
C SER A 178 1.89 -5.69 8.54
N ARG A 179 2.79 -5.68 7.56
CA ARG A 179 4.23 -5.99 7.73
C ARG A 179 5.06 -4.97 6.97
N GLY A 180 6.26 -4.66 7.45
CA GLY A 180 7.16 -3.72 6.81
C GLY A 180 8.57 -4.26 6.63
N ILE A 181 9.40 -3.49 5.91
CA ILE A 181 10.71 -3.92 5.44
C ILE A 181 11.75 -3.82 6.54
N ASP A 182 11.85 -2.65 7.19
CA ASP A 182 12.84 -2.40 8.24
C ASP A 182 12.16 -2.25 9.62
N PRO A 183 12.55 -3.02 10.65
CA PRO A 183 11.91 -2.94 11.97
C PRO A 183 11.92 -1.54 12.61
N GLU A 184 13.01 -0.78 12.47
CA GLU A 184 13.07 0.59 13.01
C GLU A 184 12.21 1.55 12.16
N GLY A 185 12.23 1.40 10.83
CA GLY A 185 11.34 2.07 9.89
C GLY A 185 9.87 1.84 10.21
N VAL A 186 9.47 0.60 10.51
CA VAL A 186 8.11 0.23 10.91
C VAL A 186 7.70 0.96 12.18
N LYS A 187 8.55 0.93 13.21
CA LYS A 187 8.28 1.62 14.47
C LYS A 187 8.13 3.13 14.28
N ALA A 188 8.99 3.74 13.47
CA ALA A 188 8.91 5.15 13.12
C ALA A 188 7.62 5.48 12.34
N ALA A 189 7.27 4.64 11.36
CA ALA A 189 6.06 4.78 10.55
C ALA A 189 4.78 4.75 11.38
N ILE A 190 4.66 3.78 12.30
CA ILE A 190 3.50 3.67 13.19
C ILE A 190 3.40 4.88 14.11
N ALA A 191 4.52 5.35 14.65
CA ALA A 191 4.56 6.55 15.49
C ALA A 191 4.13 7.81 14.69
N GLU A 192 4.56 7.94 13.44
CA GLU A 192 4.19 9.03 12.54
C GLU A 192 2.70 9.00 12.20
N MET A 193 2.16 7.86 11.77
CA MET A 193 0.73 7.70 11.47
C MET A 193 -0.13 8.07 12.68
N LYS A 194 0.23 7.58 13.87
CA LYS A 194 -0.48 7.89 15.12
C LYS A 194 -0.40 9.39 15.46
N ALA A 195 0.77 10.01 15.30
CA ALA A 195 0.93 11.44 15.57
C ALA A 195 0.14 12.32 14.60
N SER A 196 -0.05 11.87 13.36
CA SER A 196 -0.88 12.54 12.35
C SER A 196 -2.38 12.30 12.52
N GLY A 197 -2.79 11.45 13.46
CA GLY A 197 -4.21 11.25 13.82
C GLY A 197 -4.82 9.92 13.40
N ALA A 198 -4.05 8.97 12.85
CA ALA A 198 -4.57 7.62 12.61
C ALA A 198 -4.81 6.89 13.95
N GLU A 199 -5.93 6.19 14.06
CA GLU A 199 -6.12 5.23 15.13
C GLU A 199 -5.36 3.94 14.80
N ILE A 200 -4.62 3.40 15.78
CA ILE A 200 -3.89 2.15 15.63
C ILE A 200 -4.72 1.06 16.29
N VAL A 201 -5.17 0.09 15.49
CA VAL A 201 -6.07 -0.98 15.92
C VAL A 201 -5.54 -2.35 15.51
N SER A 202 -6.03 -3.39 16.14
CA SER A 202 -5.88 -4.78 15.67
C SER A 202 -7.10 -5.23 14.89
N SER A 203 -6.96 -6.29 14.09
CA SER A 203 -8.07 -6.95 13.41
C SER A 203 -9.13 -7.45 14.39
N ALA A 204 -8.71 -7.88 15.59
CA ALA A 204 -9.61 -8.29 16.66
C ALA A 204 -10.49 -7.15 17.17
N ASP A 205 -9.99 -5.92 17.24
CA ASP A 205 -10.78 -4.75 17.64
C ASP A 205 -11.91 -4.43 16.65
N ILE A 206 -11.80 -4.90 15.40
CA ILE A 206 -12.76 -4.63 14.33
C ILE A 206 -13.80 -5.76 14.17
N ILE A 207 -13.36 -7.01 14.30
CA ILE A 207 -14.19 -8.20 14.05
C ILE A 207 -15.18 -8.45 15.19
N VAL A 208 -14.82 -8.09 16.42
CA VAL A 208 -15.64 -8.32 17.63
C VAL A 208 -16.90 -7.44 17.65
#